data_AF-A0A0G1AUT2-F1
#
_entry.id   AF-A0A0G1AUT2-F1
#
_cell.length_a   1.000
_cell.length_b   1.000
_cell.length_c   1.000
_cell.angle_alpha   90.00
_cell.angle_beta   90.00
_cell.angle_gamma   90.00
#
_symmetry.space_group_name_H-M   'P 1'
#
loop_
_entity.id
_entity.type
_entity.pdbx_description
1 polymer ?
#
loop_
_entity_poly.entity_id
_entity_poly.type
_entity_poly.pdbx_seq_one_letter_code
_entity_poly.pdbx_strand_id
1 'polypeptide(L)'
;DFLNPIVVNIYEALVAYLKEDRKSFNIKQVIKKAEEGHHDNISELYLWDFDGIIEVNSPQVLEREIDSVFKRIKKDSAKRAVRVLTEKIKVAELEKDWDLVLKLTKKVERLKKMFL
;
A
#
# COMPACT_ATOMS: atom_id res chain seq x y z
N ASP A 1 5.12 -1.82 0.14
CA ASP A 1 5.55 -0.51 -0.42
C ASP A 1 4.85 0.67 0.28
N PHE A 2 4.63 0.56 1.59
CA PHE A 2 4.19 1.71 2.39
C PHE A 2 5.44 2.48 2.82
N LEU A 3 5.39 3.82 2.75
CA LEU A 3 6.52 4.66 3.15
C LEU A 3 6.45 5.07 4.63
N ASN A 4 5.26 5.10 5.21
CA ASN A 4 5.07 5.42 6.62
C ASN A 4 5.42 4.19 7.47
N PRO A 5 6.44 4.26 8.36
CA PRO A 5 6.85 3.13 9.19
C PRO A 5 5.72 2.54 10.04
N ILE A 6 4.83 3.39 10.55
CA ILE A 6 3.67 2.97 11.33
C ILE A 6 2.76 2.09 10.47
N VAL A 7 2.48 2.51 9.24
CA VAL A 7 1.63 1.75 8.29
C VAL A 7 2.30 0.44 7.88
N VAL A 8 3.63 0.43 7.73
CA VAL A 8 4.39 -0.80 7.48
C VAL A 8 4.20 -1.79 8.62
N ASN A 9 4.38 -1.35 9.86
CA ASN A 9 4.25 -2.22 11.03
C ASN A 9 2.82 -2.76 11.18
N ILE A 10 1.81 -1.90 11.00
CA ILE A 10 0.39 -2.31 10.99
C ILE A 10 0.15 -3.40 9.93
N TYR A 11 0.64 -3.18 8.72
CA TYR A 11 0.49 -4.14 7.62
C TYR A 11 1.18 -5.48 7.95
N GLU A 12 2.40 -5.46 8.47
CA GLU A 12 3.15 -6.66 8.82
C GLU A 12 2.47 -7.43 9.95
N ALA A 13 1.98 -6.75 10.98
CA ALA A 13 1.21 -7.34 12.07
C ALA A 13 -0.08 -8.02 11.57
N LEU A 14 -0.81 -7.35 10.65
CA LEU A 14 -2.01 -7.92 10.02
C LEU A 14 -1.68 -9.14 9.16
N VAL A 15 -0.62 -9.10 8.35
CA VAL A 15 -0.19 -10.25 7.53
C VAL A 15 0.24 -11.41 8.43
N ALA A 16 0.99 -11.13 9.50
CA ALA A 16 1.40 -12.13 10.47
C ALA A 16 0.21 -12.72 11.24
N TYR A 17 -0.87 -11.95 11.43
CA TYR A 17 -2.12 -12.42 11.98
C TYR A 17 -2.88 -13.34 11.01
N LEU A 18 -2.98 -12.96 9.73
CA LEU A 18 -3.71 -13.72 8.70
C LEU A 18 -3.10 -15.08 8.36
N LYS A 19 -1.83 -15.32 8.69
CA LYS A 19 -1.19 -16.63 8.53
C LYS A 19 -1.69 -17.68 9.53
N GLU A 20 -2.39 -17.27 10.58
CA GLU A 20 -2.98 -18.17 11.55
C GLU A 20 -4.39 -18.58 11.10
N ASP A 21 -4.71 -19.87 11.14
CA ASP A 21 -6.07 -20.34 10.88
C ASP A 21 -7.01 -19.86 12.01
N ARG A 22 -7.83 -18.85 11.71
CA ARG A 22 -8.68 -18.15 12.67
C ARG A 22 -10.09 -18.01 12.10
N LYS A 23 -11.09 -18.36 12.91
CA LYS A 23 -12.52 -18.27 12.55
C LYS A 23 -13.08 -16.85 12.62
N SER A 24 -12.41 -15.93 13.32
CA SER A 24 -12.86 -14.56 13.52
C SER A 24 -11.68 -13.60 13.68
N PHE A 25 -11.92 -12.32 13.39
CA PHE A 25 -10.96 -11.25 13.58
C PHE A 25 -10.86 -10.84 15.06
N ASN A 26 -9.65 -10.68 15.58
CA ASN A 26 -9.39 -10.24 16.96
C ASN A 26 -8.27 -9.20 17.00
N ILE A 27 -8.64 -7.93 17.21
CA ILE A 27 -7.69 -6.81 17.23
C ILE A 27 -6.59 -6.97 18.29
N LYS A 28 -6.89 -7.55 19.46
CA LYS A 28 -5.90 -7.73 20.54
C LYS A 28 -4.76 -8.65 20.11
N GLN A 29 -5.04 -9.61 19.22
CA GLN A 29 -4.02 -10.50 18.68
C GLN A 29 -3.19 -9.83 17.59
N VAL A 30 -3.78 -8.90 16.82
CA VAL A 30 -3.04 -8.07 15.87
C VAL A 30 -2.08 -7.14 16.62
N ILE A 31 -2.56 -6.45 17.66
CA ILE A 31 -1.74 -5.54 18.48
C ILE A 31 -0.53 -6.27 19.08
N LYS A 32 -0.73 -7.48 19.63
CA LYS A 32 0.36 -8.30 20.20
C LYS A 32 1.46 -8.67 19.19
N LYS A 33 1.17 -8.65 17.89
CA LYS A 33 2.13 -8.95 16.82
C LYS A 33 2.86 -7.70 16.31
N ALA A 34 2.34 -6.52 16.63
CA ALA A 34 2.97 -5.26 16.31
C ALA A 34 4.10 -4.94 17.30
N GLU A 35 5.04 -4.12 16.86
CA GLU A 35 6.06 -3.58 17.76
C GLU A 35 5.41 -2.71 18.84
N GLU A 36 5.94 -2.75 20.07
CA GLU A 36 5.34 -2.09 21.24
C GLU A 36 5.05 -0.60 21.00
N GLY A 37 5.90 0.10 20.24
CA GLY A 37 5.73 1.52 19.91
C GLY A 37 4.57 1.83 18.94
N HIS A 38 3.87 0.82 18.42
CA HIS A 38 2.78 0.99 17.44
C HIS A 38 1.43 0.46 17.94
N HIS A 39 1.34 0.00 19.19
CA HIS A 39 0.11 -0.54 19.77
C HIS A 39 -1.01 0.50 19.83
N ASP A 40 -0.66 1.73 20.24
CA ASP A 40 -1.61 2.84 20.33
C ASP A 40 -2.13 3.23 18.94
N ASN A 41 -1.25 3.31 17.94
CA ASN A 41 -1.67 3.62 16.56
C ASN A 41 -2.67 2.60 16.00
N ILE A 42 -2.47 1.31 16.27
CA ILE A 42 -3.42 0.26 15.83
C ILE A 42 -4.75 0.40 16.57
N SER A 43 -4.69 0.68 17.87
CA SER A 43 -5.88 0.83 18.71
C SER A 43 -6.70 2.04 18.31
N GLU A 44 -6.06 3.19 18.07
CA GLU A 44 -6.69 4.40 17.56
C GLU A 44 -7.37 4.16 16.20
N LEU A 45 -6.67 3.52 15.26
CA LEU A 45 -7.24 3.21 13.95
C LEU A 45 -8.43 2.23 14.03
N TYR A 46 -8.40 1.28 14.96
CA TYR A 46 -9.49 0.33 15.15
C TYR A 46 -10.72 0.98 15.79
N LEU A 47 -10.50 1.91 16.71
CA LEU A 47 -11.55 2.69 17.36
C LEU A 47 -12.02 3.87 16.51
N TRP A 48 -11.36 4.12 15.38
CA TRP A 48 -11.70 5.24 14.52
C TRP A 48 -13.12 5.03 13.99
N ASP A 49 -14.05 5.77 14.59
CA ASP A 49 -15.39 5.90 14.08
C ASP A 49 -15.31 6.79 12.84
N PHE A 50 -15.82 6.29 11.72
CA PHE A 50 -15.80 7.02 10.46
C PHE A 50 -16.88 8.12 10.43
N ASP A 51 -17.30 8.68 11.58
CA ASP A 51 -18.35 9.70 11.69
C ASP A 51 -19.61 9.40 10.85
N GLY A 52 -20.00 8.12 10.76
CA GLY A 52 -21.12 7.66 9.93
C GLY A 52 -20.86 7.63 8.41
N ILE A 53 -19.64 7.93 7.93
CA ILE A 53 -19.23 7.81 6.51
C ILE A 53 -19.32 6.36 6.04
N ILE A 54 -18.97 5.40 6.90
CA ILE A 54 -19.18 3.98 6.63
C ILE A 54 -20.49 3.59 7.31
N GLU A 55 -21.60 3.69 6.58
CA GLU A 55 -22.82 3.00 6.97
C GLU A 55 -22.54 1.49 6.93
N VAL A 56 -22.29 0.90 8.10
CA VAL A 56 -22.03 -0.55 8.28
C VAL A 56 -23.16 -1.40 7.68
N ASN A 57 -24.36 -0.82 7.55
CA ASN A 57 -25.55 -1.45 6.98
C ASN A 57 -25.62 -1.39 5.44
N SER A 58 -24.66 -0.75 4.76
CA SER A 58 -24.60 -0.66 3.30
C SER A 58 -23.28 -1.22 2.77
N PRO A 59 -23.19 -2.55 2.58
CA PRO A 59 -21.97 -3.21 2.09
C PRO A 59 -21.40 -2.60 0.80
N GLN A 60 -22.25 -2.02 -0.05
CA GLN A 60 -21.85 -1.39 -1.31
C GLN A 60 -21.07 -0.09 -1.10
N VAL A 61 -21.33 0.65 -0.01
CA VAL A 61 -20.58 1.87 0.33
C VAL A 61 -19.18 1.47 0.79
N LEU A 62 -19.07 0.49 1.69
CA LEU A 62 -17.79 -0.04 2.15
C LEU A 62 -16.96 -0.58 0.99
N GLU A 63 -17.56 -1.35 0.08
CA GLU A 63 -16.88 -1.89 -1.11
C GLU A 63 -16.31 -0.76 -1.99
N ARG A 64 -17.09 0.30 -2.25
CA ARG A 64 -16.64 1.46 -3.03
C ARG A 64 -15.49 2.21 -2.36
N GLU A 65 -15.55 2.39 -1.04
CA GLU A 65 -14.48 3.05 -0.29
C GLU A 65 -13.18 2.22 -0.33
N ILE A 66 -13.28 0.91 -0.13
CA ILE A 66 -12.13 -0.01 -0.27
C ILE A 66 -11.54 0.09 -1.68
N ASP A 67 -12.38 0.05 -2.71
CA ASP A 67 -11.95 0.17 -4.10
C ASP A 67 -11.27 1.50 -4.39
N SER A 68 -11.82 2.60 -3.86
CA SER A 68 -11.26 3.95 -3.98
C SER A 68 -9.87 4.02 -3.35
N VAL A 69 -9.74 3.53 -2.11
CA VAL A 69 -8.46 3.45 -1.39
C VAL A 69 -7.46 2.60 -2.15
N PHE A 70 -7.87 1.44 -2.66
CA PHE A 70 -6.99 0.53 -3.40
C PHE A 70 -6.51 1.16 -4.71
N LYS A 71 -7.38 1.84 -5.46
CA LYS A 71 -7.00 2.60 -6.65
C LYS A 71 -5.98 3.69 -6.33
N ARG A 72 -6.18 4.43 -5.24
CA ARG A 72 -5.24 5.47 -4.78
C ARG A 72 -3.88 4.88 -4.45
N ILE A 73 -3.83 3.80 -3.66
CA ILE A 73 -2.58 3.13 -3.28
C ILE A 73 -1.84 2.62 -4.53
N LYS A 74 -2.54 1.99 -5.47
CA LYS A 74 -1.95 1.52 -6.75
C LYS A 74 -1.37 2.66 -7.56
N LYS A 75 -2.11 3.77 -7.70
CA LYS A 75 -1.66 4.96 -8.42
C LYS A 75 -0.39 5.52 -7.81
N ASP A 76 -0.34 5.66 -6.48
CA ASP A 76 0.82 6.21 -5.79
C ASP A 76 2.05 5.28 -5.87
N SER A 77 1.85 3.96 -5.77
CA SER A 77 2.94 2.99 -5.99
C SER A 77 3.45 3.05 -7.43
N ALA A 78 2.57 3.17 -8.43
CA ALA A 78 2.96 3.34 -9.82
C ALA A 78 3.77 4.63 -10.05
N LYS A 79 3.37 5.75 -9.43
CA LYS A 79 4.15 7.00 -9.47
C LYS A 79 5.56 6.82 -8.90
N ARG A 80 5.69 6.13 -7.77
CA ARG A 80 7.01 5.84 -7.16
C ARG A 80 7.86 4.96 -8.07
N ALA A 81 7.26 3.90 -8.63
CA ALA A 81 7.95 3.03 -9.57
C ALA A 81 8.44 3.79 -10.81
N VAL A 82 7.61 4.68 -11.37
CA VAL A 82 8.02 5.56 -12.48
C VAL A 82 9.18 6.44 -12.07
N ARG A 83 9.15 7.09 -10.90
CA ARG A 83 10.26 7.93 -10.43
C ARG A 83 11.58 7.15 -10.34
N VAL A 84 11.54 5.95 -9.77
CA VAL A 84 12.72 5.07 -9.67
C VAL A 84 13.24 4.65 -11.04
N LEU A 85 12.34 4.30 -11.97
CA LEU A 85 12.74 3.93 -13.33
C LEU A 85 13.33 5.12 -14.09
N THR A 86 12.77 6.32 -13.96
CA THR A 86 13.32 7.53 -14.57
C THR A 86 14.73 7.82 -14.06
N GLU A 87 15.00 7.63 -12.77
CA GLU A 87 16.36 7.81 -12.24
C GLU A 87 17.33 6.78 -12.81
N LYS A 88 16.90 5.52 -12.94
CA LYS A 88 17.70 4.47 -13.59
C LYS A 88 17.96 4.76 -15.07
N ILE A 89 17.00 5.38 -15.77
CA ILE A 89 17.17 5.81 -17.17
C ILE A 89 18.30 6.84 -17.25
N LYS A 90 18.30 7.87 -16.40
CA LYS A 90 19.36 8.88 -16.39
C LYS A 90 20.74 8.27 -16.18
N VAL A 91 20.87 7.31 -15.26
CA VAL A 91 22.14 6.60 -15.01
C VAL A 91 22.57 5.82 -16.26
N ALA A 92 21.65 5.07 -16.89
CA ALA A 92 21.94 4.33 -18.11
C ALA A 92 22.31 5.25 -19.29
N GLU A 93 21.71 6.44 -19.39
CA GLU A 93 22.08 7.47 -20.38
C GLU A 93 23.52 7.98 -20.16
N LEU A 94 23.90 8.21 -18.90
CA LEU A 94 25.28 8.61 -18.54
C LEU A 94 26.29 7.51 -18.88
N GLU A 95 25.91 6.24 -18.67
CA GLU A 95 26.72 5.06 -19.01
C GLU A 95 26.69 4.71 -20.51
N LYS A 96 25.87 5.42 -21.32
CA LYS A 96 25.63 5.18 -22.75
C LYS A 96 25.08 3.78 -23.07
N ASP A 97 24.39 3.15 -22.11
CA ASP A 97 23.69 1.88 -22.31
C ASP A 97 22.28 2.12 -22.90
N TRP A 98 22.23 2.33 -24.21
CA TRP A 98 21.00 2.64 -24.93
C TRP A 98 19.98 1.50 -24.95
N ASP A 99 20.43 0.24 -24.88
CA ASP A 99 19.55 -0.92 -24.79
C ASP A 99 18.81 -0.94 -23.46
N LEU A 100 19.52 -0.64 -22.36
CA LEU A 100 18.91 -0.49 -21.04
C LEU A 100 17.96 0.70 -20.98
N VAL A 101 18.32 1.84 -21.58
CA VAL A 101 17.44 3.01 -21.71
C VAL A 101 16.12 2.61 -22.39
N LEU A 102 16.18 1.97 -23.56
CA LEU A 102 14.97 1.55 -24.30
C LEU A 102 14.11 0.59 -23.46
N LYS A 103 14.73 -0.36 -22.77
CA LYS A 103 14.05 -1.34 -21.91
C LYS A 103 13.34 -0.68 -20.74
N LEU A 104 13.99 0.29 -20.08
CA LEU A 104 13.42 1.01 -18.94
C LEU A 104 12.31 1.97 -19.38
N THR A 105 12.47 2.67 -20.51
CA THR A 105 11.44 3.55 -21.08
C THR A 105 10.15 2.80 -21.41
N LYS A 106 10.25 1.63 -22.05
CA LYS A 106 9.08 0.76 -22.30
C LYS A 106 8.37 0.34 -21.03
N LYS A 107 9.10 0.10 -19.93
CA LYS A 107 8.50 -0.21 -18.62
C LYS A 107 7.73 0.98 -18.06
N VAL A 108 8.28 2.20 -18.18
CA VAL A 108 7.60 3.43 -17.76
C VAL A 108 6.31 3.65 -18.54
N GLU A 109 6.33 3.51 -19.87
CA GLU A 109 5.13 3.66 -20.71
C GLU A 109 4.02 2.68 -20.32
N ARG A 110 4.39 1.41 -20.10
CA ARG A 110 3.44 0.38 -19.67
C ARG A 110 2.82 0.72 -18.30
N LEU A 111 3.64 1.16 -17.34
CA LEU A 111 3.16 1.55 -16.01
C LEU A 111 2.22 2.76 -16.07
N LYS A 112 2.56 3.76 -16.89
CA LYS A 112 1.69 4.92 -17.12
C LYS A 112 0.33 4.47 -17.65
N LYS A 113 0.30 3.69 -18.74
CA LYS A 113 -0.95 3.22 -19.35
C LYS A 113 -1.85 2.41 -18.41
N MET A 114 -1.27 1.65 -17.48
CA MET A 114 -2.02 0.77 -16.59
C MET A 114 -2.56 1.46 -15.34
N PHE A 115 -1.90 2.51 -14.85
CA PHE A 115 -2.13 3.00 -13.49
C PHE A 115 -2.17 4.53 -13.34
N LEU A 116 -1.78 5.30 -14.35
CA LEU A 116 -1.67 6.76 -14.28
C LEU A 116 -2.54 7.44 -15.33
#